data_AF-A0A5Q0GWE0-F1
#
_entry.id   AF-A0A5Q0GWE0-F1
#
_cell.length_a   1.000
_cell.length_b   1.000
_cell.length_c   1.000
_cell.angle_alpha   90.00
_cell.angle_beta   90.00
_cell.angle_gamma   90.00
#
_symmetry.space_group_name_H-M   'P 1'
#
loop_
_entity.id
_entity.type
_entity.pdbx_description
1 polymer ?
#
loop_
_entity_poly.entity_id
_entity_poly.type
_entity_poly.pdbx_seq_one_letter_code
_entity_poly.pdbx_strand_id
1 'polypeptide(L)'
;MSSRARLFPYPEPRALEDAAFEHEVVPTRIHSLLLPVWKVTVRATVVVAEDYDLIDRHLSRGIAEAGLTTTAELAAFFSLDPLLVDRALRALEAIGHVGTTDGRWWLTEVGLRSVRDGRRYAVANEDRRVLYFDGFASRPLTKVCYDPRKVTLLPWDELPTGGRFQRLFTRWSFDPAALTALSGNPERARFNLPERIDNPRPLGPPELVYLPLIVVRGLSRTGRTRYLAYTQAVGEADSDLGALVEATPDITAILEHEQRAADPEHEEKRAREWADRYNLTGHRLVRLPTGLLRVVLPGRSFGADDGLPLYQLGSFVVRGDSFFQPWCDDVRLRQKALLSRARSLLGARSRLETGQAWPRIEQVARQLDVGGVDVGTLRALAVRLGEKVLVTQLDELAHAEPAPF
;
A
#
# COMPACT_ATOMS: atom_id res chain seq x y z
N MET A 1 -21.82 -8.88 -24.51
CA MET A 1 -20.89 -9.59 -23.59
C MET A 1 -19.80 -8.61 -23.18
N SER A 2 -20.00 -7.89 -22.08
CA SER A 2 -19.01 -6.92 -21.57
C SER A 2 -17.78 -7.69 -21.10
N SER A 3 -16.58 -7.26 -21.51
CA SER A 3 -15.33 -7.84 -21.00
C SER A 3 -15.35 -7.73 -19.48
N ARG A 4 -15.24 -8.87 -18.77
CA ARG A 4 -15.06 -8.88 -17.32
C ARG A 4 -13.76 -8.12 -17.03
N ALA A 5 -13.87 -6.84 -16.71
CA ALA A 5 -12.77 -6.07 -16.15
C ALA A 5 -12.23 -6.87 -14.97
N ARG A 6 -10.92 -7.18 -14.98
CA ARG A 6 -10.31 -7.84 -13.83
C ARG A 6 -10.55 -6.93 -12.64
N LEU A 7 -11.23 -7.44 -11.62
CA LEU A 7 -11.44 -6.74 -10.34
C LEU A 7 -10.13 -6.31 -9.68
N PHE A 8 -8.99 -6.81 -10.15
CA PHE A 8 -7.66 -6.46 -9.67
C PHE A 8 -6.67 -6.52 -10.84
N PRO A 9 -6.13 -5.39 -11.34
CA PRO A 9 -5.27 -5.38 -12.52
C PRO A 9 -3.82 -5.79 -12.22
N TYR A 10 -3.44 -6.04 -10.97
CA TYR A 10 -2.07 -6.42 -10.62
C TYR A 10 -1.75 -7.86 -11.05
N PRO A 11 -0.67 -8.10 -11.80
CA PRO A 11 -0.30 -9.46 -12.21
C PRO A 11 0.19 -10.28 -11.01
N GLU A 12 -0.45 -11.41 -10.71
CA GLU A 12 0.00 -12.33 -9.66
C GLU A 12 1.42 -12.87 -9.82
N PRO A 13 1.92 -13.17 -11.04
CA PRO A 13 3.32 -13.54 -11.20
C PRO A 13 4.26 -12.45 -10.65
N ARG A 14 3.88 -11.18 -10.79
CA ARG A 14 4.65 -10.06 -10.25
C ARG A 14 4.62 -10.05 -8.72
N ALA A 15 3.48 -10.35 -8.09
CA ALA A 15 3.40 -10.46 -6.63
C ALA A 15 4.31 -11.59 -6.10
N LEU A 16 4.36 -12.72 -6.80
CA LEU A 16 5.26 -13.84 -6.44
C LEU A 16 6.74 -13.50 -6.65
N GLU A 17 7.07 -12.79 -7.74
CA GLU A 17 8.44 -12.31 -7.99
C GLU A 17 8.89 -11.29 -6.95
N ASP A 18 8.02 -10.33 -6.62
CA ASP A 18 8.25 -9.33 -5.58
C ASP A 18 8.50 -9.99 -4.21
N ALA A 19 7.61 -10.91 -3.82
CA ALA A 19 7.78 -11.70 -2.61
C ALA A 19 9.11 -12.46 -2.56
N ALA A 20 9.43 -13.21 -3.63
CA ALA A 20 10.60 -14.06 -3.70
C ALA A 20 11.92 -13.28 -3.69
N PHE A 21 11.98 -12.13 -4.38
CA PHE A 21 13.25 -11.52 -4.73
C PHE A 21 13.47 -10.10 -4.21
N GLU A 22 12.40 -9.34 -3.90
CA GLU A 22 12.50 -8.05 -3.19
C GLU A 22 12.40 -8.25 -1.68
N HIS A 23 11.45 -9.08 -1.24
CA HIS A 23 11.20 -9.33 0.18
C HIS A 23 11.89 -10.57 0.73
N GLU A 24 12.60 -11.33 -0.11
CA GLU A 24 13.33 -12.55 0.28
C GLU A 24 12.44 -13.58 1.02
N VAL A 25 11.14 -13.58 0.68
CA VAL A 25 10.13 -14.49 1.21
C VAL A 25 9.91 -15.57 0.18
N VAL A 26 10.24 -16.82 0.51
CA VAL A 26 10.01 -17.94 -0.40
C VAL A 26 8.50 -18.20 -0.49
N PRO A 27 7.85 -17.92 -1.63
CA PRO A 27 6.41 -18.03 -1.73
C PRO A 27 5.98 -19.50 -1.61
N THR A 28 4.89 -19.74 -0.89
CA THR A 28 4.28 -21.06 -0.71
C THR A 28 2.86 -21.10 -1.26
N ARG A 29 2.10 -20.01 -1.12
CA ARG A 29 0.72 -19.86 -1.64
C ARG A 29 0.44 -18.43 -2.03
N ILE A 30 -0.57 -18.28 -2.90
CA ILE A 30 -1.13 -17.00 -3.26
C ILE A 30 -2.65 -17.05 -3.13
N HIS A 31 -3.21 -16.11 -2.40
CA HIS A 31 -4.63 -16.01 -2.13
C HIS A 31 -5.18 -14.73 -2.74
N SER A 32 -6.40 -14.79 -3.26
CA SER A 32 -7.15 -13.61 -3.69
C SER A 32 -8.29 -13.43 -2.72
N LEU A 33 -8.29 -12.36 -1.94
CA LEU A 33 -9.18 -12.15 -0.81
C LEU A 33 -10.03 -10.90 -1.01
N LEU A 34 -11.26 -10.91 -0.48
CA LEU A 34 -12.07 -9.71 -0.26
C LEU A 34 -12.06 -9.42 1.23
N LEU A 35 -11.25 -8.44 1.62
CA LEU A 35 -11.14 -8.00 3.00
C LEU A 35 -12.37 -7.14 3.37
N PRO A 36 -13.14 -7.47 4.42
CA PRO A 36 -14.21 -6.61 4.91
C PRO A 36 -13.63 -5.29 5.44
N VAL A 37 -14.28 -4.18 5.11
CA VAL A 37 -13.87 -2.82 5.45
C VAL A 37 -15.10 -2.04 5.89
N TRP A 38 -15.03 -1.42 7.06
CA TRP A 38 -16.01 -0.45 7.52
C TRP A 38 -15.76 0.90 6.84
N LYS A 39 -16.72 1.34 6.02
CA LYS A 39 -16.81 2.68 5.46
C LYS A 39 -17.63 3.55 6.39
N VAL A 40 -16.98 4.52 7.01
CA VAL A 40 -17.57 5.42 7.99
C VAL A 40 -17.58 6.83 7.43
N THR A 41 -18.77 7.36 7.17
CA THR A 41 -18.93 8.77 6.81
C THR A 41 -18.92 9.60 8.10
N VAL A 42 -17.97 10.51 8.22
CA VAL A 42 -17.82 11.39 9.37
C VAL A 42 -18.09 12.85 9.00
N ARG A 43 -18.55 13.59 10.00
CA ARG A 43 -18.50 15.04 10.05
C ARG A 43 -17.32 15.44 10.90
N ALA A 44 -16.53 16.36 10.38
CA ALA A 44 -15.34 16.91 11.00
C ALA A 44 -15.46 18.42 11.14
N THR A 45 -15.00 18.93 12.28
CA THR A 45 -14.77 20.37 12.45
C THR A 45 -13.37 20.67 11.91
N VAL A 46 -13.27 21.50 10.87
CA VAL A 46 -11.97 21.89 10.31
C VAL A 46 -11.49 23.15 11.00
N VAL A 47 -10.30 23.09 11.59
CA VAL A 47 -9.65 24.25 12.19
C VAL A 47 -8.67 24.86 11.19
N VAL A 48 -9.01 26.03 10.67
CA VAL A 48 -8.13 26.80 9.78
C VAL A 48 -7.22 27.68 10.63
N ALA A 49 -5.91 27.57 10.42
CA ALA A 49 -4.93 28.43 11.08
C ALA A 49 -4.66 29.65 10.20
N GLU A 50 -4.85 30.83 10.77
CA GLU A 50 -4.59 32.13 10.16
C GLU A 50 -3.71 32.97 11.09
N ASP A 51 -3.10 34.02 10.53
CA ASP A 51 -2.45 35.03 11.36
C ASP A 51 -3.52 35.79 12.15
N TYR A 52 -3.22 36.09 13.41
CA TYR A 52 -4.11 36.89 14.24
C TYR A 52 -4.17 38.33 13.72
N ASP A 53 -5.37 38.90 13.69
CA ASP A 53 -5.51 40.35 13.71
C ASP A 53 -4.95 40.88 15.04
N LEU A 54 -4.27 42.04 14.98
CA LEU A 54 -3.50 42.56 16.12
C LEU A 54 -4.36 42.68 17.40
N ILE A 55 -5.58 43.19 17.26
CA ILE A 55 -6.52 43.40 18.38
C ILE A 55 -6.95 42.05 18.99
N ASP A 56 -7.35 41.10 18.16
CA ASP A 56 -7.80 39.77 18.56
C ASP A 56 -6.74 39.03 19.40
N ARG A 57 -5.47 39.12 19.00
CA ARG A 57 -4.34 38.54 19.73
C ARG A 57 -4.21 39.14 21.13
N HIS A 58 -4.26 40.47 21.23
CA HIS A 58 -4.07 41.16 22.50
C HIS A 58 -5.23 40.93 23.45
N LEU A 59 -6.47 40.94 22.95
CA LEU A 59 -7.65 40.62 23.77
C LEU A 59 -7.61 39.19 24.31
N SER A 60 -7.27 38.21 23.45
CA SER A 60 -7.15 36.80 23.87
C SER A 60 -6.05 36.62 24.93
N ARG A 61 -4.89 37.27 24.76
CA ARG A 61 -3.82 37.29 25.77
C ARG A 61 -4.22 38.01 27.05
N GLY A 62 -4.99 39.08 26.96
CA GLY A 62 -5.52 39.80 28.13
C GLY A 62 -6.38 38.91 29.02
N ILE A 63 -7.19 38.03 28.41
CA ILE A 63 -7.98 37.02 29.13
C ILE A 63 -7.06 35.92 29.70
N ALA A 64 -6.17 35.35 28.88
CA ALA A 64 -5.32 34.21 29.28
C ALA A 64 -4.29 34.55 30.35
N GLU A 65 -3.57 35.66 30.18
CA GLU A 65 -2.35 35.99 30.91
C GLU A 65 -2.60 37.02 32.01
N ALA A 66 -3.54 37.96 31.78
CA ALA A 66 -3.82 39.06 32.71
C ALA A 66 -5.14 38.89 33.48
N GLY A 67 -5.92 37.84 33.19
CA GLY A 67 -7.18 37.55 33.90
C GLY A 67 -8.26 38.62 33.72
N LEU A 68 -8.19 39.41 32.63
CA LEU A 68 -9.18 40.44 32.31
C LEU A 68 -10.42 39.74 31.75
N THR A 69 -11.54 39.77 32.47
CA THR A 69 -12.72 38.96 32.14
C THR A 69 -13.89 39.79 31.65
N THR A 70 -13.86 41.12 31.76
CA THR A 70 -14.95 41.97 31.27
C THR A 70 -14.51 42.87 30.12
N THR A 71 -15.47 43.27 29.27
CA THR A 71 -15.22 44.23 28.18
C THR A 71 -14.63 45.54 28.71
N ALA A 72 -15.09 46.01 29.88
CA ALA A 72 -14.60 47.24 30.50
C ALA A 72 -13.14 47.11 30.98
N GLU A 73 -12.78 45.99 31.61
CA GLU A 73 -11.39 45.71 32.02
C GLU A 73 -10.45 45.66 30.82
N LEU A 74 -10.84 44.95 29.76
CA LEU A 74 -10.05 44.86 28.52
C LEU A 74 -9.90 46.22 27.83
N ALA A 75 -10.98 47.00 27.72
CA ALA A 75 -10.95 48.33 27.13
C ALA A 75 -10.05 49.30 27.92
N ALA A 76 -10.17 49.30 29.26
CA ALA A 76 -9.35 50.13 30.12
C ALA A 76 -7.87 49.75 30.05
N PHE A 77 -7.55 48.45 30.10
CA PHE A 77 -6.16 47.97 30.08
C PHE A 77 -5.45 48.30 28.76
N PHE A 78 -6.12 48.09 27.62
CA PHE A 78 -5.54 48.36 26.30
C PHE A 78 -5.75 49.79 25.82
N SER A 79 -6.41 50.65 26.60
CA SER A 79 -6.77 52.02 26.21
C SER A 79 -7.53 52.07 24.87
N LEU A 80 -8.48 51.15 24.69
CA LEU A 80 -9.30 51.00 23.49
C LEU A 80 -10.73 51.48 23.73
N ASP A 81 -11.43 51.83 22.65
CA ASP A 81 -12.86 52.14 22.70
C ASP A 81 -13.66 50.88 23.13
N PRO A 82 -14.56 50.97 24.14
CA PRO A 82 -15.33 49.82 24.62
C PRO A 82 -16.21 49.14 23.55
N LEU A 83 -16.74 49.89 22.58
CA LEU A 83 -17.55 49.33 21.49
C LEU A 83 -16.67 48.54 20.51
N LEU A 84 -15.43 48.96 20.27
CA LEU A 84 -14.46 48.22 19.49
C LEU A 84 -14.11 46.89 20.16
N VAL A 85 -13.84 46.90 21.47
CA VAL A 85 -13.54 45.70 22.24
C VAL A 85 -14.73 44.73 22.27
N ASP A 86 -15.95 45.23 22.48
CA ASP A 86 -17.16 44.40 22.41
C ASP A 86 -17.34 43.72 21.04
N ARG A 87 -17.14 44.48 19.95
CA ARG A 87 -17.21 43.94 18.59
C ARG A 87 -16.16 42.86 18.33
N ALA A 88 -14.93 43.07 18.77
CA ALA A 88 -13.85 42.10 18.62
C ALA A 88 -14.12 40.83 19.44
N LEU A 89 -14.61 40.96 20.68
CA LEU A 89 -14.98 39.81 21.52
C LEU A 89 -16.14 39.01 20.94
N ARG A 90 -17.16 39.67 20.39
CA ARG A 90 -18.24 38.98 19.65
C ARG A 90 -17.74 38.29 18.39
N ALA A 91 -16.78 38.86 17.68
CA ALA A 91 -16.15 38.21 16.53
C ALA A 91 -15.36 36.96 16.95
N LEU A 92 -14.60 37.05 18.04
CA LEU A 92 -13.88 35.92 18.65
C LEU A 92 -14.85 34.85 19.17
N GLU A 93 -15.99 35.24 19.74
CA GLU A 93 -17.05 34.33 20.17
C GLU A 93 -17.67 33.58 18.97
N ALA A 94 -17.95 34.30 17.88
CA ALA A 94 -18.53 33.71 16.66
C ALA A 94 -17.63 32.63 16.02
N ILE A 95 -16.30 32.75 16.16
CA ILE A 95 -15.34 31.72 15.71
C ILE A 95 -14.96 30.72 16.81
N GLY A 96 -15.56 30.82 18.00
CA GLY A 96 -15.42 29.89 19.11
C GLY A 96 -14.15 30.04 19.95
N HIS A 97 -13.48 31.19 19.95
CA HIS A 97 -12.27 31.46 20.76
C HIS A 97 -12.59 31.83 22.20
N VAL A 98 -13.67 32.58 22.41
CA VAL A 98 -14.14 32.99 23.73
C VAL A 98 -15.58 32.53 23.93
N GLY A 99 -15.95 32.26 25.17
CA GLY A 99 -17.34 32.13 25.59
C GLY A 99 -17.70 33.27 26.54
N THR A 100 -19.00 33.54 26.67
CA THR A 100 -19.52 34.54 27.61
C THR A 100 -20.53 33.91 28.57
N THR A 101 -20.41 34.24 29.85
CA THR A 101 -21.39 33.90 30.89
C THR A 101 -21.49 35.09 31.85
N ASP A 102 -22.70 35.59 32.12
CA ASP A 102 -22.94 36.70 33.04
C ASP A 102 -22.08 37.96 32.76
N GLY A 103 -21.83 38.25 31.47
CA GLY A 103 -21.01 39.39 31.04
C GLY A 103 -19.51 39.23 31.26
N ARG A 104 -19.06 38.01 31.62
CA ARG A 104 -17.65 37.65 31.73
C ARG A 104 -17.23 36.74 30.59
N TRP A 105 -16.11 37.09 29.98
CA TRP A 105 -15.43 36.37 28.91
C TRP A 105 -14.43 35.37 29.48
N TRP A 106 -14.39 34.20 28.87
CA TRP A 106 -13.41 33.15 29.16
C TRP A 106 -12.93 32.54 27.84
N LEU A 107 -11.69 32.04 27.81
CA LEU A 107 -11.17 31.37 26.61
C LEU A 107 -11.62 29.92 26.54
N THR A 108 -12.10 29.53 25.36
CA THR A 108 -12.34 28.12 25.05
C THR A 108 -11.01 27.37 24.89
N GLU A 109 -11.08 26.04 24.75
CA GLU A 109 -9.89 25.23 24.43
C GLU A 109 -9.21 25.69 23.13
N VAL A 110 -9.99 26.10 22.12
CA VAL A 110 -9.47 26.64 20.85
C VAL A 110 -8.77 27.98 21.09
N GLY A 111 -9.38 28.88 21.87
CA GLY A 111 -8.77 30.16 22.22
C GLY A 111 -7.47 30.02 22.99
N LEU A 112 -7.41 29.11 23.97
CA LEU A 112 -6.19 28.80 24.72
C LEU A 112 -5.07 28.25 23.83
N ARG A 113 -5.40 27.30 22.93
CA ARG A 113 -4.46 26.75 21.95
C ARG A 113 -3.95 27.84 21.00
N SER A 114 -4.83 28.73 20.56
CA SER A 114 -4.47 29.85 19.69
C SER A 114 -3.52 30.86 20.35
N VAL A 115 -3.74 31.21 21.63
CA VAL A 115 -2.84 32.08 22.38
C VAL A 115 -1.46 31.45 22.52
N ARG A 116 -1.39 30.17 22.90
CA ARG A 116 -0.14 29.43 23.08
C ARG A 116 0.66 29.33 21.78
N ASP A 117 -0.01 29.05 20.67
CA ASP A 117 0.63 28.82 19.38
C ASP A 117 0.82 30.12 18.58
N GLY A 118 0.28 31.24 19.06
CA GLY A 118 0.36 32.55 18.40
C GLY A 118 -0.40 32.66 17.07
N ARG A 119 -1.39 31.78 16.82
CA ARG A 119 -2.14 31.67 15.56
C ARG A 119 -3.64 31.68 15.81
N ARG A 120 -4.43 32.34 14.94
CA ARG A 120 -5.89 32.34 15.02
C ARG A 120 -6.44 31.06 14.39
N TYR A 121 -7.06 30.22 15.21
CA TYR A 121 -7.68 28.98 14.76
C TYR A 121 -9.18 29.17 14.53
N ALA A 122 -9.64 29.37 13.29
CA ALA A 122 -11.06 29.48 12.99
C ALA A 122 -11.68 28.09 12.77
N VAL A 123 -12.79 27.79 13.44
CA VAL A 123 -13.60 26.61 13.14
C VAL A 123 -14.35 26.86 11.83
N ALA A 124 -13.85 26.29 10.73
CA ALA A 124 -14.55 26.27 9.45
C ALA A 124 -15.61 25.15 9.42
N ASN A 125 -16.63 25.39 8.59
CA ASN A 125 -17.82 24.56 8.38
C ASN A 125 -17.55 23.04 8.34
N GLU A 126 -18.60 22.29 8.70
CA GLU A 126 -18.68 20.83 8.70
C GLU A 126 -18.10 20.21 7.42
N ASP A 127 -16.92 19.60 7.51
CA ASP A 127 -16.35 18.81 6.43
C ASP A 127 -16.88 17.38 6.52
N ARG A 128 -17.44 16.87 5.42
CA ARG A 128 -17.93 15.49 5.33
C ARG A 128 -16.87 14.65 4.65
N ARG A 129 -16.34 13.66 5.36
CA ARG A 129 -15.33 12.75 4.82
C ARG A 129 -15.66 11.30 5.08
N VAL A 130 -15.13 10.45 4.22
CA VAL A 130 -15.18 9.00 4.39
C VAL A 130 -13.87 8.55 5.00
N LEU A 131 -13.97 7.68 6.01
CA LEU A 131 -12.86 6.97 6.63
C LEU A 131 -13.09 5.45 6.47
N TYR A 132 -12.02 4.72 6.20
CA TYR A 132 -12.03 3.27 6.03
C TYR A 132 -11.29 2.61 7.19
N PHE A 133 -11.92 1.58 7.76
CA PHE A 133 -11.35 0.77 8.83
C PHE A 133 -11.48 -0.71 8.49
N ASP A 134 -10.55 -1.54 8.94
CA ASP A 134 -10.64 -2.98 8.71
C ASP A 134 -11.84 -3.60 9.44
N GLY A 135 -12.41 -4.63 8.84
CA GLY A 135 -13.62 -5.27 9.34
C GLY A 135 -13.46 -6.07 10.63
N PHE A 136 -12.24 -6.36 11.07
CA PHE A 136 -11.96 -7.23 12.21
C PHE A 136 -11.65 -6.46 13.49
N ALA A 137 -10.75 -5.49 13.42
CA ALA A 137 -10.26 -4.74 14.59
C ALA A 137 -10.53 -3.24 14.50
N SER A 138 -11.27 -2.78 13.48
CA SER A 138 -11.53 -1.36 13.22
C SER A 138 -10.25 -0.51 13.18
N ARG A 139 -9.15 -1.04 12.66
CA ARG A 139 -7.90 -0.30 12.44
C ARG A 139 -8.03 0.53 11.17
N PRO A 140 -7.57 1.80 11.17
CA PRO A 140 -7.73 2.67 10.02
C PRO A 140 -6.87 2.20 8.84
N LEU A 141 -7.42 2.27 7.63
CA LEU A 141 -6.67 2.05 6.40
C LEU A 141 -5.90 3.32 6.00
N THR A 142 -4.77 3.14 5.35
CA THR A 142 -3.93 4.25 4.89
C THR A 142 -4.54 5.00 3.72
N LYS A 143 -4.07 6.23 3.51
CA LYS A 143 -4.53 7.16 2.47
C LYS A 143 -4.49 6.58 1.06
N VAL A 144 -3.61 5.62 0.83
CA VAL A 144 -3.48 4.86 -0.42
C VAL A 144 -4.78 4.17 -0.82
N CYS A 145 -5.58 3.71 0.16
CA CYS A 145 -6.88 3.06 -0.07
C CYS A 145 -8.01 4.03 -0.47
N TYR A 146 -7.77 5.35 -0.49
CA TYR A 146 -8.81 6.36 -0.72
C TYR A 146 -8.80 6.95 -2.13
N ASP A 147 -7.87 6.54 -3.01
CA ASP A 147 -7.84 7.00 -4.40
C ASP A 147 -8.78 6.14 -5.26
N PRO A 148 -9.98 6.63 -5.63
CA PRO A 148 -10.96 5.84 -6.38
C PRO A 148 -10.52 5.54 -7.81
N ARG A 149 -9.48 6.21 -8.33
CA ARG A 149 -8.90 5.91 -9.64
C ARG A 149 -7.99 4.69 -9.60
N LYS A 150 -7.50 4.34 -8.41
CA LYS A 150 -6.57 3.22 -8.20
C LYS A 150 -7.21 2.07 -7.44
N VAL A 151 -8.06 2.36 -6.46
CA VAL A 151 -8.63 1.37 -5.55
C VAL A 151 -10.13 1.31 -5.71
N THR A 152 -10.61 0.11 -6.02
CA THR A 152 -12.05 -0.19 -6.06
C THR A 152 -12.44 -0.90 -4.77
N LEU A 153 -13.30 -0.26 -3.97
CA LEU A 153 -14.01 -0.91 -2.86
C LEU A 153 -15.38 -1.37 -3.35
N LEU A 154 -15.72 -2.62 -3.06
CA LEU A 154 -16.93 -3.25 -3.55
C LEU A 154 -18.00 -3.27 -2.45
N PRO A 155 -19.17 -2.62 -2.63
CA PRO A 155 -20.30 -2.84 -1.75
C PRO A 155 -20.83 -4.28 -1.91
N TRP A 156 -21.66 -4.72 -0.96
CA TRP A 156 -22.14 -6.09 -0.88
C TRP A 156 -22.86 -6.57 -2.14
N ASP A 157 -23.67 -5.71 -2.75
CA ASP A 157 -24.47 -5.97 -3.94
C ASP A 157 -23.65 -6.03 -5.24
N GLU A 158 -22.43 -5.49 -5.23
CA GLU A 158 -21.49 -5.57 -6.35
C GLU A 158 -20.48 -6.73 -6.21
N LEU A 159 -20.58 -7.52 -5.15
CA LEU A 159 -19.67 -8.64 -4.95
C LEU A 159 -19.87 -9.73 -6.02
N PRO A 160 -18.78 -10.30 -6.55
CA PRO A 160 -18.88 -11.41 -7.47
C PRO A 160 -19.51 -12.63 -6.77
N THR A 161 -20.62 -13.13 -7.32
CA THR A 161 -21.33 -14.33 -6.83
C THR A 161 -20.60 -15.64 -7.10
N GLY A 162 -19.51 -15.57 -7.86
CA GLY A 162 -18.56 -16.65 -8.09
C GLY A 162 -17.28 -16.07 -8.70
N GLY A 163 -16.15 -16.68 -8.38
CA GLY A 163 -14.87 -16.19 -8.89
C GLY A 163 -13.70 -16.57 -8.01
N ARG A 164 -12.55 -16.03 -8.39
CA ARG A 164 -11.24 -16.30 -7.77
C ARG A 164 -11.11 -15.73 -6.35
N PHE A 165 -11.83 -14.66 -6.05
CA PHE A 165 -11.68 -13.93 -4.81
C PHE A 165 -12.52 -14.57 -3.70
N GLN A 166 -11.84 -15.09 -2.67
CA GLN A 166 -12.46 -15.61 -1.47
C GLN A 166 -12.89 -14.46 -0.57
N ARG A 167 -14.16 -14.48 -0.17
CA ARG A 167 -14.69 -13.50 0.77
C ARG A 167 -14.30 -13.84 2.20
N LEU A 168 -13.66 -12.89 2.87
CA LEU A 168 -13.48 -12.95 4.32
C LEU A 168 -14.75 -12.42 4.99
N PHE A 169 -15.16 -13.08 6.07
CA PHE A 169 -16.33 -12.69 6.84
C PHE A 169 -15.90 -12.10 8.16
N THR A 170 -16.49 -10.96 8.52
CA THR A 170 -16.39 -10.43 9.87
C THR A 170 -17.67 -10.71 10.65
N ARG A 171 -17.51 -11.08 11.92
CA ARG A 171 -18.59 -11.17 12.91
C ARG A 171 -18.65 -9.95 13.83
N TRP A 172 -17.69 -9.03 13.66
CA TRP A 172 -17.47 -7.89 14.54
C TRP A 172 -18.16 -6.67 13.95
N SER A 173 -18.81 -5.85 14.79
CA SER A 173 -19.27 -4.54 14.38
C SER A 173 -18.11 -3.54 14.36
N PHE A 174 -18.29 -2.41 13.68
CA PHE A 174 -17.39 -1.27 13.81
C PHE A 174 -17.29 -0.82 15.27
N ASP A 175 -16.08 -0.58 15.76
CA ASP A 175 -15.81 -0.02 17.09
C ASP A 175 -15.82 1.52 17.03
N PRO A 176 -16.80 2.20 17.66
CA PRO A 176 -16.83 3.66 17.68
C PRO A 176 -15.60 4.31 18.33
N ALA A 177 -14.91 3.62 19.24
CA ALA A 177 -13.70 4.12 19.88
C ALA A 177 -12.53 4.27 18.89
N ALA A 178 -12.56 3.56 17.75
CA ALA A 178 -11.55 3.67 16.71
C ALA A 178 -11.47 5.08 16.08
N LEU A 179 -12.59 5.80 16.00
CA LEU A 179 -12.59 7.20 15.53
C LEU A 179 -11.85 8.13 16.49
N THR A 180 -12.12 7.97 17.79
CA THR A 180 -11.44 8.74 18.84
C THR A 180 -9.95 8.41 18.87
N ALA A 181 -9.61 7.12 18.79
CA ALA A 181 -8.23 6.67 18.75
C ALA A 181 -7.48 7.22 17.52
N LEU A 182 -8.12 7.21 16.33
CA LEU A 182 -7.55 7.80 15.13
C LEU A 182 -7.39 9.32 15.26
N SER A 183 -8.35 10.02 15.86
CA SER A 183 -8.27 11.47 16.08
C SER A 183 -7.08 11.86 16.96
N GLY A 184 -6.74 11.01 17.96
CA GLY A 184 -5.57 11.20 18.83
C GLY A 184 -4.25 10.67 18.27
N ASN A 185 -4.25 10.04 17.10
CA ASN A 185 -3.05 9.45 16.52
C ASN A 185 -2.15 10.56 15.90
N PRO A 186 -0.86 10.66 16.26
CA PRO A 186 0.05 11.64 15.65
C PRO A 186 0.22 11.45 14.14
N GLU A 187 0.06 10.23 13.62
CA GLU A 187 0.11 9.90 12.20
C GLU A 187 -1.26 9.95 11.50
N ARG A 188 -2.29 10.54 12.12
CA ARG A 188 -3.67 10.58 11.59
C ARG A 188 -3.78 11.03 10.12
N ALA A 189 -2.88 11.91 9.67
CA ALA A 189 -2.83 12.36 8.28
C ALA A 189 -2.56 11.21 7.28
N ARG A 190 -1.76 10.21 7.67
CA ARG A 190 -1.46 9.00 6.87
C ARG A 190 -2.71 8.14 6.66
N PHE A 191 -3.69 8.23 7.56
CA PHE A 191 -4.95 7.49 7.53
C PHE A 191 -6.11 8.30 6.96
N ASN A 192 -5.79 9.29 6.12
CA ASN A 192 -6.79 10.19 5.57
C ASN A 192 -7.55 10.90 6.70
N LEU A 193 -6.88 11.41 7.74
CA LEU A 193 -7.47 12.36 8.70
C LEU A 193 -6.48 13.52 8.94
N PRO A 194 -6.60 14.64 8.19
CA PRO A 194 -5.71 15.78 8.33
C PRO A 194 -5.62 16.32 9.76
N GLU A 195 -4.47 16.88 10.13
CA GLU A 195 -4.24 17.46 11.46
C GLU A 195 -5.19 18.60 11.85
N ARG A 196 -5.86 19.20 10.87
CA ARG A 196 -6.82 20.29 11.09
C ARG A 196 -8.21 19.78 11.46
N ILE A 197 -8.44 18.46 11.43
CA ILE A 197 -9.71 17.87 11.79
C ILE A 197 -9.66 17.42 13.24
N ASP A 198 -10.49 18.04 14.07
CA ASP A 198 -10.68 17.67 15.46
C ASP A 198 -12.10 17.07 15.66
N ASN A 199 -12.19 16.06 16.54
CA ASN A 199 -13.43 15.43 16.98
C ASN A 199 -14.36 14.89 15.86
N PRO A 200 -13.88 13.98 14.98
CA PRO A 200 -14.72 13.39 13.93
C PRO A 200 -15.90 12.62 14.55
N ARG A 201 -17.12 12.91 14.09
CA ARG A 201 -18.36 12.21 14.51
C ARG A 201 -19.01 11.48 13.34
N PRO A 202 -19.50 10.26 13.51
CA PRO A 202 -20.20 9.55 12.45
C PRO A 202 -21.49 10.27 12.04
N LEU A 203 -21.78 10.33 10.74
CA LEU A 203 -23.00 10.93 10.16
C LEU A 203 -24.10 9.91 9.88
N GLY A 204 -23.84 8.64 10.13
CA GLY A 204 -24.77 7.54 9.89
C GLY A 204 -24.15 6.21 10.34
N PRO A 205 -24.88 5.09 10.18
CA PRO A 205 -24.34 3.78 10.46
C PRO A 205 -23.14 3.49 9.53
N PRO A 206 -22.08 2.83 10.03
CA PRO A 206 -21.00 2.31 9.19
C PRO A 206 -21.53 1.36 8.11
N GLU A 207 -21.02 1.50 6.89
CA GLU A 207 -21.33 0.63 5.77
C GLU A 207 -20.24 -0.44 5.62
N LEU A 208 -20.62 -1.69 5.39
CA LEU A 208 -19.66 -2.76 5.10
C LEU A 208 -19.37 -2.80 3.59
N VAL A 209 -18.12 -2.58 3.22
CA VAL A 209 -17.59 -2.72 1.86
C VAL A 209 -16.42 -3.71 1.86
N TYR A 210 -15.93 -4.09 0.68
CA TYR A 210 -14.86 -5.07 0.54
C TYR A 210 -13.71 -4.54 -0.30
N LEU A 211 -12.48 -4.72 0.21
CA LEU A 211 -11.25 -4.42 -0.49
C LEU A 211 -10.68 -5.70 -1.13
N PRO A 212 -10.57 -5.75 -2.47
CA PRO A 212 -9.85 -6.83 -3.14
C PRO A 212 -8.35 -6.77 -2.83
N LEU A 213 -7.79 -7.89 -2.38
CA LEU A 213 -6.39 -8.07 -2.04
C LEU A 213 -5.82 -9.32 -2.68
N ILE A 214 -4.55 -9.28 -3.06
CA ILE A 214 -3.75 -10.48 -3.24
C ILE A 214 -2.86 -10.65 -2.01
N VAL A 215 -2.84 -11.83 -1.43
CA VAL A 215 -1.96 -12.14 -0.30
C VAL A 215 -1.03 -13.28 -0.69
N VAL A 216 0.28 -13.03 -0.66
CA VAL A 216 1.30 -14.05 -0.83
C VAL A 216 1.74 -14.53 0.54
N ARG A 217 1.52 -15.82 0.80
CA ARG A 217 2.05 -16.51 1.99
C ARG A 217 3.40 -17.10 1.62
N GLY A 218 4.42 -16.90 2.46
CA GLY A 218 5.70 -17.54 2.27
C GLY A 218 6.53 -17.65 3.54
N LEU A 219 7.73 -18.19 3.39
CA LEU A 219 8.70 -18.37 4.48
C LEU A 219 9.83 -17.36 4.34
N SER A 220 10.13 -16.63 5.41
CA SER A 220 11.33 -15.79 5.48
C SER A 220 12.60 -16.67 5.52
N ARG A 221 13.77 -16.03 5.38
CA ARG A 221 15.08 -16.66 5.62
C ARG A 221 15.22 -17.33 7.00
N THR A 222 14.49 -16.83 8.00
CA THR A 222 14.47 -17.40 9.36
C THR A 222 13.47 -18.55 9.52
N GLY A 223 12.79 -18.95 8.44
CA GLY A 223 11.76 -19.99 8.47
C GLY A 223 10.41 -19.53 9.04
N ARG A 224 10.25 -18.23 9.33
CA ARG A 224 8.99 -17.68 9.84
C ARG A 224 8.02 -17.43 8.69
N THR A 225 6.76 -17.84 8.87
CA THR A 225 5.69 -17.51 7.93
C THR A 225 5.47 -15.99 7.88
N ARG A 226 5.43 -15.43 6.67
CA ARG A 226 5.13 -14.03 6.38
C ARG A 226 3.97 -13.95 5.39
N TYR A 227 3.24 -12.84 5.47
CA TYR A 227 2.13 -12.52 4.58
C TYR A 227 2.36 -11.15 3.94
N LEU A 228 2.51 -11.14 2.61
CA LEU A 228 2.66 -9.91 1.83
C LEU A 228 1.33 -9.62 1.16
N ALA A 229 0.74 -8.46 1.47
CA ALA A 229 -0.52 -8.04 0.90
C ALA A 229 -0.26 -7.05 -0.24
N TYR A 230 -0.99 -7.23 -1.33
CA TYR A 230 -0.93 -6.37 -2.51
C TYR A 230 -2.31 -5.80 -2.76
N THR A 231 -2.36 -4.50 -3.07
CA THR A 231 -3.58 -3.78 -3.43
C THR A 231 -3.52 -3.28 -4.87
N GLN A 232 -4.63 -2.75 -5.39
CA GLN A 232 -4.65 -2.06 -6.67
C GLN A 232 -3.90 -0.72 -6.62
N ALA A 233 -3.62 -0.23 -5.42
CA ALA A 233 -3.18 1.12 -5.17
C ALA A 233 -1.68 1.32 -5.44
N VAL A 234 -0.88 0.28 -5.19
CA VAL A 234 0.57 0.34 -5.23
C VAL A 234 1.14 -0.81 -6.05
N GLY A 235 2.26 -0.54 -6.72
CA GLY A 235 2.97 -1.49 -7.57
C GLY A 235 3.77 -2.57 -6.81
N GLU A 236 3.66 -2.60 -5.48
CA GLU A 236 4.51 -3.34 -4.52
C GLU A 236 3.67 -3.83 -3.33
N ALA A 237 4.28 -4.59 -2.42
CA ALA A 237 3.62 -5.05 -1.21
C ALA A 237 3.27 -3.87 -0.28
N ASP A 238 2.01 -3.80 0.14
CA ASP A 238 1.53 -2.85 1.15
C ASP A 238 1.87 -3.38 2.55
N SER A 239 2.83 -2.73 3.21
CA SER A 239 3.35 -3.16 4.51
C SER A 239 2.31 -3.04 5.63
N ASP A 240 1.41 -2.06 5.56
CA ASP A 240 0.36 -1.87 6.58
C ASP A 240 -0.71 -2.96 6.46
N LEU A 241 -1.12 -3.29 5.23
CA LEU A 241 -2.06 -4.37 5.01
C LEU A 241 -1.42 -5.74 5.27
N GLY A 242 -0.14 -5.92 4.96
CA GLY A 242 0.61 -7.12 5.34
C GLY A 242 0.65 -7.30 6.86
N ALA A 243 0.97 -6.24 7.60
CA ALA A 243 0.96 -6.24 9.06
C ALA A 243 -0.44 -6.47 9.64
N LEU A 244 -1.48 -5.90 9.02
CA LEU A 244 -2.87 -6.14 9.39
C LEU A 244 -3.25 -7.61 9.21
N VAL A 245 -2.93 -8.22 8.07
CA VAL A 245 -3.15 -9.64 7.81
C VAL A 245 -2.43 -10.49 8.85
N GLU A 246 -1.14 -10.22 9.10
CA GLU A 246 -0.33 -10.95 10.10
C GLU A 246 -0.88 -10.83 11.53
N ALA A 247 -1.40 -9.66 11.90
CA ALA A 247 -1.87 -9.36 13.23
C ALA A 247 -3.35 -9.74 13.47
N THR A 248 -4.03 -10.32 12.48
CA THR A 248 -5.45 -10.70 12.58
C THR A 248 -5.59 -12.23 12.57
N PRO A 249 -5.82 -12.87 13.74
CA PRO A 249 -5.92 -14.32 13.86
C PRO A 249 -6.98 -14.95 12.95
N ASP A 250 -8.13 -14.30 12.80
CA ASP A 250 -9.22 -14.77 11.94
C ASP A 250 -8.77 -14.93 10.48
N ILE A 251 -7.95 -13.99 9.97
CA ILE A 251 -7.42 -14.04 8.60
C ILE A 251 -6.36 -15.15 8.49
N THR A 252 -5.37 -15.14 9.38
CA THR A 252 -4.27 -16.11 9.32
C THR A 252 -4.76 -17.55 9.52
N ALA A 253 -5.77 -17.79 10.36
CA ALA A 253 -6.36 -19.11 10.55
C ALA A 253 -7.01 -19.66 9.27
N ILE A 254 -7.69 -18.81 8.48
CA ILE A 254 -8.26 -19.18 7.18
C ILE A 254 -7.14 -19.56 6.21
N LEU A 255 -6.11 -18.72 6.09
CA LEU A 255 -4.99 -18.95 5.18
C LEU A 255 -4.19 -20.20 5.54
N GLU A 256 -3.94 -20.44 6.84
CA GLU A 256 -3.27 -21.66 7.33
C GLU A 256 -4.13 -22.91 7.17
N HIS A 257 -5.46 -22.79 7.23
CA HIS A 257 -6.36 -23.90 6.94
C HIS A 257 -6.30 -24.28 5.45
N GLU A 258 -6.36 -23.30 4.54
CA GLU A 258 -6.21 -23.54 3.11
C GLU A 258 -4.84 -24.16 2.77
N GLN A 259 -3.77 -23.69 3.42
CA GLN A 259 -2.44 -24.27 3.26
C GLN A 259 -2.41 -25.75 3.66
N ARG A 260 -3.04 -26.12 4.79
CA ARG A 260 -3.09 -27.51 5.28
C ARG A 260 -3.98 -28.41 4.44
N ALA A 261 -5.06 -27.85 3.90
CA ALA A 261 -5.97 -28.57 3.01
C ALA A 261 -5.39 -28.75 1.59
N ALA A 262 -4.31 -28.06 1.26
CA ALA A 262 -3.76 -28.10 -0.08
C ALA A 262 -3.02 -29.43 -0.34
N ASP A 263 -3.47 -30.14 -1.37
CA ASP A 263 -2.92 -31.41 -1.81
C ASP A 263 -1.77 -31.22 -2.82
N PRO A 264 -0.53 -31.67 -2.50
CA PRO A 264 0.60 -31.62 -3.42
C PRO A 264 0.34 -32.33 -4.76
N GLU A 265 -0.41 -33.42 -4.77
CA GLU A 265 -0.72 -34.17 -6.00
C GLU A 265 -1.60 -33.34 -6.94
N HIS A 266 -2.55 -32.60 -6.38
CA HIS A 266 -3.41 -31.70 -7.13
C HIS A 266 -2.62 -30.55 -7.79
N GLU A 267 -1.58 -30.04 -7.15
CA GLU A 267 -0.67 -29.05 -7.78
C GLU A 267 0.13 -29.63 -8.93
N GLU A 268 0.70 -30.83 -8.73
CA GLU A 268 1.44 -31.52 -9.76
C GLU A 268 0.57 -31.84 -10.97
N LYS A 269 -0.68 -32.26 -10.74
CA LYS A 269 -1.67 -32.46 -11.79
C LYS A 269 -1.90 -31.16 -12.57
N ARG A 270 -2.13 -30.02 -11.89
CA ARG A 270 -2.30 -28.71 -12.54
C ARG A 270 -1.06 -28.30 -13.36
N ALA A 271 0.14 -28.66 -12.90
CA ALA A 271 1.39 -28.40 -13.62
C ALA A 271 1.56 -29.28 -14.86
N ARG A 272 1.19 -30.57 -14.79
CA ARG A 272 1.16 -31.48 -15.96
C ARG A 272 0.14 -31.02 -17.00
N GLU A 273 -1.09 -30.73 -16.58
CA GLU A 273 -2.15 -30.21 -17.46
C GLU A 273 -1.74 -28.90 -18.16
N TRP A 274 -0.98 -28.05 -17.47
CA TRP A 274 -0.38 -26.88 -18.09
C TRP A 274 0.66 -27.28 -19.14
N ALA A 275 1.63 -28.13 -18.81
CA ALA A 275 2.67 -28.55 -19.74
C ALA A 275 2.06 -29.21 -20.99
N ASP A 276 1.06 -30.07 -20.82
CA ASP A 276 0.36 -30.76 -21.90
C ASP A 276 -0.38 -29.77 -22.81
N ARG A 277 -1.05 -28.76 -22.23
CA ARG A 277 -1.75 -27.72 -23.00
C ARG A 277 -0.82 -26.91 -23.91
N TYR A 278 0.43 -26.74 -23.50
CA TYR A 278 1.46 -26.05 -24.29
C TYR A 278 2.30 -27.03 -25.12
N ASN A 279 1.90 -28.30 -25.24
CA ASN A 279 2.61 -29.35 -25.97
C ASN A 279 4.09 -29.51 -25.54
N LEU A 280 4.37 -29.28 -24.25
CA LEU A 280 5.71 -29.30 -23.70
C LEU A 280 6.14 -30.74 -23.36
N THR A 281 6.82 -31.38 -24.31
CA THR A 281 7.27 -32.77 -24.17
C THR A 281 8.58 -32.90 -23.40
N GLY A 282 8.75 -34.02 -22.69
CA GLY A 282 9.97 -34.32 -21.93
C GLY A 282 10.13 -33.48 -20.66
N HIS A 283 9.03 -32.95 -20.12
CA HIS A 283 9.03 -32.22 -18.87
C HIS A 283 9.13 -33.19 -17.67
N ARG A 284 9.74 -32.72 -16.58
CA ARG A 284 9.70 -33.40 -15.27
C ARG A 284 9.30 -32.42 -14.19
N LEU A 285 8.60 -32.92 -13.18
CA LEU A 285 8.23 -32.13 -12.01
C LEU A 285 9.29 -32.30 -10.93
N VAL A 286 9.72 -31.18 -10.34
CA VAL A 286 10.70 -31.17 -9.25
C VAL A 286 10.19 -30.26 -8.16
N ARG A 287 9.99 -30.80 -6.95
CA ARG A 287 9.69 -30.00 -5.77
C ARG A 287 10.99 -29.68 -5.05
N LEU A 288 11.27 -28.40 -4.86
CA LEU A 288 12.44 -27.95 -4.11
C LEU A 288 12.27 -28.17 -2.61
N PRO A 289 13.35 -28.16 -1.81
CA PRO A 289 13.26 -28.22 -0.34
C PRO A 289 12.38 -27.13 0.27
N THR A 290 12.24 -26.00 -0.43
CA THR A 290 11.36 -24.89 -0.04
C THR A 290 9.87 -25.15 -0.30
N GLY A 291 9.51 -26.30 -0.89
CA GLY A 291 8.15 -26.65 -1.30
C GLY A 291 7.75 -26.14 -2.69
N LEU A 292 8.55 -25.25 -3.30
CA LEU A 292 8.30 -24.70 -4.62
C LEU A 292 8.35 -25.78 -5.70
N LEU A 293 7.30 -25.86 -6.51
CA LEU A 293 7.21 -26.76 -7.65
C LEU A 293 7.84 -26.14 -8.90
N ARG A 294 8.75 -26.87 -9.55
CA ARG A 294 9.33 -26.54 -10.85
C ARG A 294 8.87 -27.54 -11.91
N VAL A 295 8.49 -27.01 -13.07
CA VAL A 295 8.32 -27.79 -14.31
C VAL A 295 9.62 -27.66 -15.09
N VAL A 296 10.50 -28.64 -14.96
CA VAL A 296 11.81 -28.62 -15.62
C VAL A 296 11.64 -29.12 -17.05
N LEU A 297 12.04 -28.28 -17.99
CA LEU A 297 11.83 -28.43 -19.42
C LEU A 297 13.18 -28.50 -20.15
N PRO A 298 13.28 -29.26 -21.26
CA PRO A 298 14.46 -29.24 -22.11
C PRO A 298 14.62 -27.86 -22.78
N GLY A 299 15.86 -27.44 -23.03
CA GLY A 299 16.14 -26.07 -23.50
C GLY A 299 15.44 -25.68 -24.81
N ARG A 300 15.16 -26.66 -25.68
CA ARG A 300 14.36 -26.49 -26.92
C ARG A 300 12.93 -25.97 -26.67
N SER A 301 12.44 -26.09 -25.45
CA SER A 301 11.09 -25.63 -25.07
C SER A 301 11.02 -24.11 -24.90
N PHE A 302 12.14 -23.39 -24.99
CA PHE A 302 12.18 -21.94 -24.84
C PHE A 302 12.77 -21.23 -26.06
N GLY A 303 12.18 -20.11 -26.46
CA GLY A 303 12.74 -19.16 -27.42
C GLY A 303 12.60 -19.52 -28.91
N ALA A 304 11.89 -20.60 -29.25
CA ALA A 304 11.43 -20.88 -30.61
C ALA A 304 9.99 -20.36 -30.82
N ASP A 305 9.52 -20.24 -32.07
CA ASP A 305 8.17 -19.71 -32.40
C ASP A 305 7.03 -20.50 -31.72
N ASP A 306 7.21 -21.81 -31.55
CA ASP A 306 6.25 -22.69 -30.86
C ASP A 306 6.60 -22.96 -29.38
N GLY A 307 7.69 -22.36 -28.89
CA GLY A 307 8.19 -22.54 -27.53
C GLY A 307 7.67 -21.52 -26.53
N LEU A 308 7.96 -21.73 -25.26
CA LEU A 308 7.74 -20.72 -24.23
C LEU A 308 8.69 -19.53 -24.47
N PRO A 309 8.22 -18.29 -24.28
CA PRO A 309 9.09 -17.13 -24.41
C PRO A 309 10.13 -17.14 -23.29
N LEU A 310 11.35 -16.64 -23.58
CA LEU A 310 12.46 -16.64 -22.61
C LEU A 310 12.13 -15.91 -21.31
N TYR A 311 11.25 -14.91 -21.34
CA TYR A 311 10.84 -14.21 -20.14
C TYR A 311 10.03 -15.08 -19.16
N GLN A 312 9.51 -16.25 -19.56
CA GLN A 312 8.83 -17.17 -18.64
C GLN A 312 9.78 -18.09 -17.87
N LEU A 313 11.02 -18.25 -18.33
CA LEU A 313 12.02 -19.10 -17.65
C LEU A 313 12.31 -18.56 -16.25
N GLY A 314 12.05 -19.34 -15.20
CA GLY A 314 12.20 -18.92 -13.80
C GLY A 314 11.15 -17.92 -13.31
N SER A 315 10.17 -17.52 -14.15
CA SER A 315 8.99 -16.77 -13.69
C SER A 315 7.94 -17.71 -13.12
N PHE A 316 6.85 -17.17 -12.58
CA PHE A 316 5.78 -17.95 -11.97
C PHE A 316 4.58 -18.09 -12.91
N VAL A 317 4.04 -19.30 -12.98
CA VAL A 317 2.76 -19.59 -13.62
C VAL A 317 1.74 -19.86 -12.52
N VAL A 318 0.71 -19.01 -12.45
CA VAL A 318 -0.36 -19.11 -11.44
C VAL A 318 -1.55 -19.88 -11.99
N ARG A 319 -2.08 -20.80 -11.19
CA ARG A 319 -3.24 -21.65 -11.49
C ARG A 319 -4.11 -21.77 -10.24
N GLY A 320 -5.08 -20.85 -10.14
CA GLY A 320 -5.91 -20.72 -8.94
C GLY A 320 -5.11 -20.13 -7.78
N ASP A 321 -5.08 -20.85 -6.67
CA ASP A 321 -4.31 -20.59 -5.44
C ASP A 321 -2.89 -21.18 -5.43
N SER A 322 -2.58 -22.02 -6.43
CA SER A 322 -1.28 -22.67 -6.61
C SER A 322 -0.45 -22.01 -7.72
N PHE A 323 0.85 -22.26 -7.69
CA PHE A 323 1.76 -21.81 -8.72
C PHE A 323 2.97 -22.75 -8.85
N PHE A 324 3.68 -22.62 -9.96
CA PHE A 324 4.94 -23.32 -10.22
C PHE A 324 5.83 -22.47 -11.13
N GLN A 325 7.11 -22.85 -11.23
CA GLN A 325 8.07 -22.19 -12.12
C GLN A 325 8.42 -23.06 -13.33
N PRO A 326 8.24 -22.59 -14.57
CA PRO A 326 8.90 -23.16 -15.72
C PRO A 326 10.41 -23.02 -15.56
N TRP A 327 11.16 -24.11 -15.68
CA TRP A 327 12.59 -24.14 -15.41
C TRP A 327 13.37 -24.87 -16.50
N CYS A 328 14.66 -24.59 -16.62
CA CYS A 328 15.59 -25.33 -17.47
C CYS A 328 16.94 -25.41 -16.77
N ASP A 329 17.53 -26.60 -16.75
CA ASP A 329 18.84 -26.82 -16.10
C ASP A 329 20.01 -26.26 -16.94
N ASP A 330 19.78 -25.90 -18.21
CA ASP A 330 20.79 -25.32 -19.10
C ASP A 330 21.16 -23.88 -18.66
N VAL A 331 22.36 -23.75 -18.08
CA VAL A 331 22.95 -22.47 -17.64
C VAL A 331 23.06 -21.46 -18.79
N ARG A 332 23.38 -21.90 -20.02
CA ARG A 332 23.52 -20.99 -21.17
C ARG A 332 22.18 -20.38 -21.55
N LEU A 333 21.11 -21.16 -21.46
CA LEU A 333 19.76 -20.69 -21.71
C LEU A 333 19.30 -19.71 -20.62
N ARG A 334 19.61 -19.99 -19.34
CA ARG A 334 19.34 -19.08 -18.22
C ARG A 334 20.10 -17.75 -18.38
N GLN A 335 21.37 -17.80 -18.81
CA GLN A 335 22.15 -16.61 -19.17
C GLN A 335 21.55 -15.83 -20.35
N LYS A 336 21.06 -16.52 -21.39
CA LYS A 336 20.36 -15.87 -22.51
C LYS A 336 19.06 -15.18 -22.06
N ALA A 337 18.30 -15.81 -21.17
CA ALA A 337 17.09 -15.22 -20.59
C ALA A 337 17.42 -13.97 -19.74
N LEU A 338 18.51 -14.00 -18.97
CA LEU A 338 19.00 -12.83 -18.23
C LEU A 338 19.28 -11.65 -19.17
N LEU A 339 20.07 -11.86 -20.25
CA LEU A 339 20.35 -10.81 -21.22
C LEU A 339 19.08 -10.27 -21.90
N SER A 340 18.15 -11.17 -22.24
CA SER A 340 16.87 -10.78 -22.86
C SER A 340 16.05 -9.86 -21.96
N ARG A 341 16.03 -10.13 -20.65
CA ARG A 341 15.33 -9.29 -19.66
C ARG A 341 16.09 -8.01 -19.37
N ALA A 342 17.41 -8.06 -19.24
CA ALA A 342 18.26 -6.87 -19.07
C ALA A 342 18.07 -5.87 -20.22
N ARG A 343 18.02 -6.34 -21.47
CA ARG A 343 17.70 -5.50 -22.64
C ARG A 343 16.32 -4.84 -22.53
N SER A 344 15.34 -5.56 -22.01
CA SER A 344 13.98 -5.01 -21.84
C SER A 344 13.96 -3.91 -20.76
N LEU A 345 14.79 -4.05 -19.72
CA LEU A 345 14.92 -3.10 -18.62
C LEU A 345 15.75 -1.85 -18.99
N LEU A 346 16.75 -2.00 -19.85
CA LEU A 346 17.64 -0.92 -20.31
C LEU A 346 17.22 -0.30 -21.66
N GLY A 347 16.23 -0.90 -22.33
CA GLY A 347 15.75 -0.44 -23.64
C GLY A 347 15.14 0.96 -23.59
N ALA A 348 15.15 1.68 -24.72
CA ALA A 348 14.62 3.05 -24.84
C ALA A 348 13.12 3.23 -24.50
N ARG A 349 12.37 2.12 -24.34
CA ARG A 349 10.97 2.12 -23.90
C ARG A 349 10.81 1.85 -22.41
N SER A 350 11.91 1.63 -21.69
CA SER A 350 11.90 1.45 -20.25
C SER A 350 11.49 2.75 -19.57
N ARG A 351 10.61 2.63 -18.57
CA ARG A 351 10.22 3.75 -17.70
C ARG A 351 11.06 3.78 -16.41
N LEU A 352 12.05 2.90 -16.29
CA LEU A 352 12.91 2.81 -15.12
C LEU A 352 14.01 3.87 -15.23
N GLU A 353 14.24 4.57 -14.12
CA GLU A 353 15.41 5.42 -13.99
C GLU A 353 16.67 4.55 -14.00
N THR A 354 17.76 5.08 -14.55
CA THR A 354 19.04 4.39 -14.72
C THR A 354 19.55 3.76 -13.41
N GLY A 355 19.37 4.44 -12.27
CA GLY A 355 19.73 3.92 -10.94
C GLY A 355 18.86 2.77 -10.42
N GLN A 356 17.67 2.53 -10.99
CA GLN A 356 16.76 1.45 -10.61
C GLN A 356 16.92 0.21 -11.50
N ALA A 357 17.56 0.35 -12.67
CA ALA A 357 17.72 -0.74 -13.62
C ALA A 357 18.66 -1.83 -13.09
N TRP A 358 19.75 -1.45 -12.42
CA TRP A 358 20.75 -2.40 -11.94
C TRP A 358 20.23 -3.36 -10.84
N PRO A 359 19.61 -2.88 -9.74
CA PRO A 359 19.02 -3.77 -8.74
C PRO A 359 18.03 -4.78 -9.34
N ARG A 360 17.24 -4.35 -10.33
CA ARG A 360 16.29 -5.23 -11.03
C ARG A 360 16.99 -6.31 -11.87
N ILE A 361 18.13 -6.00 -12.47
CA ILE A 361 18.94 -6.98 -13.22
C ILE A 361 19.56 -8.01 -12.28
N GLU A 362 20.13 -7.59 -11.15
CA GLU A 362 20.67 -8.50 -10.13
C GLU A 362 19.58 -9.45 -9.61
N GLN A 363 18.38 -8.91 -9.36
CA GLN A 363 17.23 -9.69 -8.96
C GLN A 363 16.85 -10.76 -10.00
N VAL A 364 16.84 -10.40 -11.29
CA VAL A 364 16.61 -11.37 -12.38
C VAL A 364 17.71 -12.43 -12.44
N ALA A 365 18.97 -12.07 -12.19
CA ALA A 365 20.06 -13.03 -12.13
C ALA A 365 19.88 -14.03 -10.99
N ARG A 366 19.43 -13.57 -9.80
CA ARG A 366 19.04 -14.43 -8.67
C ARG A 366 17.86 -15.34 -9.04
N GLN A 367 16.82 -14.80 -9.67
CA GLN A 367 15.66 -15.56 -10.13
C GLN A 367 16.03 -16.70 -11.08
N LEU A 368 16.98 -16.45 -11.97
CA LEU A 368 17.48 -17.42 -12.94
C LEU A 368 18.63 -18.28 -12.39
N ASP A 369 19.04 -18.09 -11.13
CA ASP A 369 20.15 -18.82 -10.51
C ASP A 369 21.43 -18.81 -11.40
N VAL A 370 21.74 -17.64 -11.96
CA VAL A 370 22.93 -17.41 -12.82
C VAL A 370 24.16 -17.03 -11.98
N GLY A 371 23.98 -16.86 -10.66
CA GLY A 371 25.02 -16.43 -9.71
C GLY A 371 25.02 -14.91 -9.50
N GLY A 372 26.01 -14.42 -8.73
CA GLY A 372 26.27 -12.99 -8.62
C GLY A 372 26.71 -12.42 -9.96
N VAL A 373 26.05 -11.36 -10.41
CA VAL A 373 26.33 -10.70 -11.68
C VAL A 373 26.58 -9.24 -11.37
N ASP A 374 27.77 -8.74 -11.70
CA ASP A 374 28.11 -7.32 -11.75
C ASP A 374 28.03 -6.79 -13.20
N VAL A 375 28.14 -5.47 -13.38
CA VAL A 375 28.03 -4.84 -14.72
C VAL A 375 29.08 -5.43 -15.68
N GLY A 376 30.30 -5.65 -15.20
CA GLY A 376 31.40 -6.23 -15.99
C GLY A 376 31.11 -7.66 -16.46
N THR A 377 30.56 -8.49 -15.58
CA THR A 377 30.17 -9.88 -15.85
C THR A 377 29.03 -9.93 -16.86
N LEU A 378 28.00 -9.08 -16.71
CA LEU A 378 26.89 -9.00 -17.64
C LEU A 378 27.34 -8.51 -19.02
N ARG A 379 28.25 -7.54 -19.06
CA ARG A 379 28.87 -7.04 -20.28
C ARG A 379 29.69 -8.12 -20.98
N ALA A 380 30.54 -8.84 -20.27
CA ALA A 380 31.33 -9.95 -20.82
C ALA A 380 30.41 -11.05 -21.39
N LEU A 381 29.30 -11.33 -20.70
CA LEU A 381 28.29 -12.25 -21.17
C LEU A 381 27.60 -11.76 -22.46
N ALA A 382 27.24 -10.47 -22.52
CA ALA A 382 26.64 -9.84 -23.70
C ALA A 382 27.60 -9.88 -24.90
N VAL A 383 28.89 -9.58 -24.70
CA VAL A 383 29.93 -9.69 -25.75
C VAL A 383 30.02 -11.13 -26.26
N ARG A 384 30.11 -12.11 -25.36
CA ARG A 384 30.22 -13.53 -25.72
C ARG A 384 29.02 -14.03 -26.53
N LEU A 385 27.84 -13.47 -26.31
CA LEU A 385 26.60 -13.83 -27.01
C LEU A 385 26.27 -12.88 -28.19
N GLY A 386 27.17 -11.94 -28.52
CA GLY A 386 27.05 -11.07 -29.70
C GLY A 386 26.06 -9.91 -29.56
N GLU A 387 25.68 -9.53 -28.33
CA GLU A 387 24.62 -8.55 -28.04
C GLU A 387 25.13 -7.10 -28.02
N LYS A 388 25.54 -6.59 -29.19
CA LYS A 388 26.22 -5.29 -29.33
C LYS A 388 25.45 -4.10 -28.72
N VAL A 389 24.13 -4.04 -28.93
CA VAL A 389 23.29 -2.94 -28.42
C VAL A 389 23.28 -2.93 -26.89
N LEU A 390 23.16 -4.11 -26.27
CA LEU A 390 23.15 -4.22 -24.81
C LEU A 390 24.52 -3.87 -24.21
N VAL A 391 25.62 -4.20 -24.90
CA VAL A 391 26.97 -3.78 -24.48
C VAL A 391 27.06 -2.26 -24.40
N THR A 392 26.59 -1.54 -25.42
CA THR A 392 26.58 -0.06 -25.40
C THR A 392 25.77 0.49 -24.24
N GLN A 393 24.58 -0.07 -23.98
CA GLN A 393 23.72 0.36 -22.88
C GLN A 393 24.36 0.10 -21.51
N LEU A 394 25.08 -1.01 -21.36
CA LEU A 394 25.81 -1.33 -20.13
C LEU A 394 27.04 -0.44 -19.94
N ASP A 395 27.72 -0.07 -21.04
CA ASP A 395 28.81 0.90 -20.99
C ASP A 395 28.29 2.26 -20.53
N GLU A 396 27.17 2.76 -21.07
CA GLU A 396 26.54 4.00 -20.60
C GLU A 396 26.16 3.96 -19.12
N LEU A 397 25.60 2.83 -18.65
CA LEU A 397 25.25 2.61 -17.25
C LEU A 397 26.48 2.68 -16.33
N ALA A 398 27.59 2.06 -16.73
CA ALA A 398 28.84 2.05 -15.96
C ALA A 398 29.48 3.44 -15.83
N HIS A 399 29.23 4.36 -16.77
CA HIS A 399 29.72 5.74 -16.71
C HIS A 399 28.78 6.67 -15.93
N ALA A 400 27.54 6.24 -15.66
CA ALA A 400 26.53 7.03 -14.95
C ALA A 400 26.53 6.79 -13.43
N GLU A 401 27.18 5.73 -12.93
CA GLU A 401 27.39 5.54 -11.50
C GLU A 401 28.45 6.54 -10.98
N PRO A 402 28.12 7.43 -10.03
CA PRO A 402 29.15 8.23 -9.37
C PRO A 402 30.08 7.28 -8.60
N ALA A 403 31.39 7.49 -8.74
CA ALA A 403 32.40 6.71 -8.03
C ALA A 403 32.05 6.62 -6.52
N PRO A 404 32.17 5.42 -5.90
CA PRO A 404 31.93 5.29 -4.48
C PRO A 404 32.95 6.16 -3.72
N PHE A 405 32.45 7.05 -2.86
CA PHE A 405 33.25 7.80 -1.90
C PHE A 405 33.76 6.91 -0.78
#